data_AF-A0A6D2ICS7-F1
#
_entry.id   AF-A0A6D2ICS7-F1
#
_cell.length_a   1.000
_cell.length_b   1.000
_cell.length_c   1.000
_cell.angle_alpha   90.00
_cell.angle_beta   90.00
_cell.angle_gamma   90.00
#
_symmetry.space_group_name_H-M   'P 1'
#
loop_
_entity.id
_entity.type
_entity.pdbx_description
1 polymer ?
#
loop_
_entity_poly.entity_id
_entity_poly.type
_entity_poly.pdbx_seq_one_letter_code
_entity_poly.pdbx_strand_id
1 'polypeptide(L)'
;MSREKTDVILKQVVKHFLVEKEVTSTLVIDFLFHGLKSLEEKGNKERTIHRISKQVMNLVIDDLESLENKLKCLDDETNAKEIPAATIVSVEKDMFVLVDDAMLLIEEAVPINRLEVGDVGERNEKLLTDVARRALEVFVLDHIFYNKIEVAYKEAIALKRQEELIRQEANSNNKRRTKKSTKTT
;
A
#
# COMPACT_ATOMS: atom_id res chain seq x y z
N MET A 1 13.42 -0.52 4.26
CA MET A 1 11.97 -0.84 4.21
C MET A 1 11.15 0.40 3.88
N SER A 2 10.63 0.44 2.66
CA SER A 2 9.66 1.43 2.23
C SER A 2 8.34 1.18 2.95
N ARG A 3 7.79 2.23 3.56
CA ARG A 3 6.60 2.16 4.41
C ARG A 3 5.79 3.43 4.28
N GLU A 4 4.49 3.32 4.55
CA GLU A 4 3.58 4.45 4.59
C GLU A 4 2.57 4.28 5.73
N LYS A 5 2.12 5.39 6.31
CA LYS A 5 1.15 5.35 7.41
C LYS A 5 -0.21 4.86 6.93
N THR A 6 -0.90 4.10 7.76
CA THR A 6 -2.21 3.53 7.45
C THR A 6 -3.25 4.61 7.16
N ASP A 7 -3.24 5.74 7.88
CA ASP A 7 -4.18 6.85 7.64
C ASP A 7 -4.01 7.50 6.27
N VAL A 8 -2.77 7.64 5.80
CA VAL A 8 -2.45 8.15 4.46
C VAL A 8 -2.97 7.21 3.39
N ILE A 9 -2.74 5.91 3.53
CA ILE A 9 -3.24 4.88 2.61
C ILE A 9 -4.77 4.87 2.59
N LEU A 10 -5.42 4.80 3.75
CA LEU A 10 -6.88 4.76 3.84
C LEU A 10 -7.51 6.00 3.22
N LYS A 11 -6.93 7.18 3.46
CA LYS A 11 -7.38 8.43 2.81
C LYS A 11 -7.27 8.33 1.29
N GLN A 12 -6.18 7.77 0.78
CA GLN A 12 -5.98 7.60 -0.66
C GLN A 12 -6.93 6.56 -1.26
N VAL A 13 -7.21 5.46 -0.55
CA VAL A 13 -8.22 4.45 -0.94
C VAL A 13 -9.59 5.12 -1.06
N VAL A 14 -10.01 5.85 -0.03
CA VAL A 14 -11.30 6.57 -0.03
C VAL A 14 -11.35 7.57 -1.17
N LYS A 15 -10.31 8.38 -1.33
CA LYS A 15 -10.23 9.35 -2.43
C LYS A 15 -10.36 8.66 -3.79
N HIS A 16 -9.63 7.57 -4.01
CA HIS A 16 -9.60 6.93 -5.32
C HIS A 16 -10.90 6.17 -5.64
N PHE A 17 -11.40 5.35 -4.72
CA PHE A 17 -12.56 4.49 -4.97
C PHE A 17 -13.90 5.21 -4.78
N LEU A 18 -14.06 5.98 -3.71
CA LEU A 18 -15.35 6.59 -3.35
C LEU A 18 -15.56 7.96 -4.01
N VAL A 19 -14.48 8.73 -4.22
CA VAL A 19 -14.58 10.09 -4.78
C VAL A 19 -14.25 10.12 -6.27
N GLU A 20 -13.04 9.71 -6.66
CA GLU A 20 -12.57 9.83 -8.06
C GLU A 20 -13.28 8.87 -9.02
N LYS A 21 -13.70 7.70 -8.53
CA LYS A 21 -14.40 6.69 -9.32
C LYS A 21 -15.91 6.63 -9.04
N GLU A 22 -16.43 7.50 -8.18
CA GLU A 22 -17.84 7.56 -7.76
C GLU A 22 -18.43 6.19 -7.35
N VAL A 23 -17.60 5.29 -6.83
CA VAL A 23 -18.06 3.94 -6.48
C VAL A 23 -18.69 3.96 -5.10
N THR A 24 -20.00 4.22 -5.04
CA THR A 24 -20.79 4.26 -3.80
C THR A 24 -21.62 2.99 -3.57
N SER A 25 -21.23 1.88 -4.20
CA SER A 25 -21.92 0.61 -4.01
C SER A 25 -21.62 0.05 -2.62
N THR A 26 -22.65 -0.35 -1.88
CA THR A 26 -22.54 -1.10 -0.61
C THR A 26 -21.64 -2.31 -0.76
N LEU A 27 -21.67 -2.98 -1.92
CA LEU A 27 -20.81 -4.13 -2.21
C LEU A 27 -19.33 -3.74 -2.24
N VAL A 28 -18.99 -2.53 -2.71
CA VAL A 28 -17.60 -2.07 -2.79
C VAL A 28 -17.11 -1.61 -1.42
N ILE A 29 -17.98 -0.99 -0.63
CA ILE A 29 -17.68 -0.67 0.78
C ILE A 29 -17.44 -1.96 1.57
N ASP A 30 -18.31 -2.95 1.42
CA ASP A 30 -18.16 -4.27 2.04
C ASP A 30 -16.87 -4.95 1.54
N PHE A 31 -16.57 -4.90 0.24
CA PHE A 31 -15.33 -5.44 -0.32
C PHE A 31 -14.10 -4.81 0.31
N LEU A 32 -14.03 -3.47 0.36
CA LEU A 32 -12.92 -2.73 0.97
C LEU A 32 -12.79 -3.05 2.46
N PHE A 33 -13.90 -3.13 3.18
CA PHE A 33 -13.92 -3.47 4.61
C PHE A 33 -13.33 -4.85 4.88
N HIS A 34 -13.78 -5.88 4.17
CA HIS A 34 -13.27 -7.24 4.35
C HIS A 34 -11.80 -7.36 3.93
N GLY A 35 -11.39 -6.69 2.84
CA GLY A 35 -9.99 -6.66 2.42
C GLY A 35 -9.07 -6.00 3.45
N LEU A 36 -9.49 -4.87 4.03
CA LEU A 36 -8.75 -4.19 5.10
C LEU A 36 -8.71 -5.01 6.39
N LYS A 37 -9.83 -5.64 6.76
CA LYS A 37 -9.91 -6.53 7.93
C LYS A 37 -8.97 -7.73 7.77
N SER A 38 -8.88 -8.32 6.58
CA SER A 38 -7.97 -9.43 6.30
C SER A 38 -6.49 -9.03 6.31
N LEU A 39 -6.15 -7.80 5.89
CA LEU A 39 -4.80 -7.22 6.07
C LEU A 39 -4.42 -7.06 7.54
N GLU A 40 -5.41 -6.84 8.42
CA GLU A 40 -5.24 -6.57 9.84
C GLU A 40 -5.03 -7.84 10.67
N GLU A 41 -5.40 -9.04 10.20
CA GLU A 41 -5.38 -10.28 11.00
C GLU A 41 -3.99 -10.71 11.55
N LYS A 42 -2.93 -9.99 11.18
CA LYS A 42 -1.56 -10.13 11.70
C LYS A 42 -1.18 -9.11 12.80
N GLY A 43 -2.04 -8.13 13.11
CA GLY A 43 -1.87 -7.12 14.16
C GLY A 43 -2.98 -7.16 15.21
N ASN A 44 -2.78 -6.52 16.37
CA ASN A 44 -3.75 -6.53 17.49
C ASN A 44 -5.16 -6.10 17.07
N LYS A 45 -6.05 -7.08 16.84
CA LYS A 45 -7.37 -6.98 16.19
C LYS A 45 -8.34 -6.00 16.86
N GLU A 46 -8.29 -5.84 18.19
CA GLU A 46 -9.28 -5.00 18.90
C GLU A 46 -9.07 -3.49 18.74
N ARG A 47 -7.82 -3.04 18.61
CA ARG A 47 -7.50 -1.59 18.63
C ARG A 47 -7.71 -0.94 17.27
N THR A 48 -7.55 -1.70 16.20
CA THR A 48 -7.55 -1.17 14.84
C THR A 48 -8.92 -1.27 14.19
N ILE A 49 -9.71 -2.32 14.44
CA ILE A 49 -11.17 -2.34 14.18
C ILE A 49 -11.83 -1.12 14.82
N HIS A 50 -11.56 -0.84 16.09
CA HIS A 50 -12.11 0.34 16.77
C HIS A 50 -11.73 1.67 16.07
N ARG A 51 -10.51 1.76 15.51
CA ARG A 51 -10.04 2.97 14.83
C ARG A 51 -10.60 3.12 13.43
N ILE A 52 -10.72 2.03 12.67
CA ILE A 52 -11.34 1.99 11.35
C ILE A 52 -12.82 2.29 11.47
N SER A 53 -13.53 1.62 12.40
CA SER A 53 -14.92 1.91 12.71
C SER A 53 -15.09 3.39 13.04
N LYS A 54 -14.29 3.95 13.96
CA LYS A 54 -14.36 5.37 14.33
C LYS A 54 -14.08 6.33 13.16
N GLN A 55 -13.15 5.99 12.27
CA GLN A 55 -12.85 6.81 11.10
C GLN A 55 -13.95 6.73 10.04
N VAL A 56 -14.53 5.55 9.82
CA VAL A 56 -15.66 5.34 8.89
C VAL A 56 -16.94 5.98 9.44
N MET A 57 -17.20 5.89 10.76
CA MET A 57 -18.35 6.58 11.41
C MET A 57 -18.29 8.10 11.19
N ASN A 58 -17.10 8.69 11.32
CA ASN A 58 -16.93 10.13 11.16
C ASN A 58 -17.17 10.62 9.72
N LEU A 59 -17.14 9.72 8.73
CA LEU A 59 -17.35 10.02 7.32
C LEU A 59 -18.81 9.77 6.86
N VAL A 60 -19.59 8.98 7.59
CA VAL A 60 -20.95 8.57 7.19
C VAL A 60 -21.90 8.74 8.38
N ILE A 61 -22.42 9.97 8.53
CA ILE A 61 -23.57 10.29 9.38
C ILE A 61 -24.77 10.18 8.43
N ASP A 62 -25.57 9.11 8.44
CA ASP A 62 -26.84 9.10 9.17
C ASP A 62 -27.46 7.69 9.42
N ASP A 63 -26.91 6.57 8.90
CA ASP A 63 -27.60 5.25 8.92
C ASP A 63 -26.97 4.18 9.86
N LEU A 64 -26.31 4.60 10.93
CA LEU A 64 -25.27 3.82 11.61
C LEU A 64 -25.69 2.95 12.82
N GLU A 65 -26.97 2.61 12.99
CA GLU A 65 -27.36 1.54 13.95
C GLU A 65 -27.28 0.13 13.31
N SER A 66 -27.21 0.05 11.98
CA SER A 66 -27.24 -1.22 11.25
C SER A 66 -25.89 -1.96 11.25
N LEU A 67 -24.76 -1.23 11.27
CA LEU A 67 -23.42 -1.81 11.13
C LEU A 67 -22.84 -2.34 12.45
N GLU A 68 -23.18 -1.70 13.58
CA GLU A 68 -22.75 -2.13 14.92
C GLU A 68 -23.34 -3.50 15.31
N ASN A 69 -24.57 -3.77 14.87
CA ASN A 69 -25.23 -5.07 15.04
C ASN A 69 -24.64 -6.17 14.15
N LYS A 70 -24.13 -5.82 12.96
CA LYS A 70 -23.49 -6.77 12.04
C LYS A 70 -22.06 -7.17 12.48
N LEU A 71 -21.38 -6.28 13.22
CA LEU A 71 -20.07 -6.53 13.84
C LEU A 71 -20.11 -7.58 14.95
N LYS A 72 -21.25 -7.75 15.64
CA LYS A 72 -21.42 -8.67 16.76
C LYS A 72 -21.60 -10.14 16.36
N CYS A 73 -21.80 -10.41 15.07
CA CYS A 73 -22.10 -11.76 14.55
C CYS A 73 -20.90 -12.47 13.90
N LEU A 74 -19.70 -11.86 13.87
CA LEU A 74 -18.53 -12.37 13.14
C LEU A 74 -17.37 -12.79 14.05
N ASP A 75 -17.65 -13.13 15.31
CA ASP A 75 -16.64 -13.61 16.28
C ASP A 75 -16.42 -15.13 16.20
N ASP A 76 -17.26 -15.86 15.48
CA ASP A 76 -17.23 -17.32 15.41
C ASP A 76 -16.79 -17.85 14.03
N GLU A 77 -15.57 -17.53 13.58
CA GLU A 77 -14.84 -18.41 12.65
C GLU A 77 -13.36 -17.99 12.53
N THR A 78 -12.53 -18.45 13.47
CA THR A 78 -11.07 -18.44 13.28
C THR A 78 -10.57 -19.87 13.20
N ASN A 79 -10.62 -20.44 12.00
CA ASN A 79 -9.71 -21.54 11.70
C ASN A 79 -8.37 -20.91 11.35
N ALA A 80 -7.47 -20.85 12.34
CA ALA A 80 -6.09 -20.48 12.16
C ALA A 80 -5.41 -21.51 11.25
N LYS A 81 -5.41 -21.28 9.93
CA LYS A 81 -4.54 -22.00 9.00
C LYS A 81 -4.27 -21.17 7.76
N GLU A 82 -2.97 -21.04 7.50
CA GLU A 82 -2.31 -20.56 6.29
C GLU A 82 -2.48 -19.07 5.99
N ILE A 83 -1.49 -18.31 6.48
CA ILE A 83 -1.05 -17.10 5.79
C ILE A 83 -0.84 -17.49 4.31
N PRO A 84 -1.53 -16.84 3.34
CA PRO A 84 -1.25 -17.07 1.94
C PRO A 84 0.24 -16.76 1.69
N ALA A 85 0.96 -17.72 1.10
CA ALA A 85 2.42 -17.74 0.99
C ALA A 85 3.03 -16.47 0.34
N ALA A 86 2.23 -15.68 -0.40
CA ALA A 86 2.65 -14.43 -1.03
C ALA A 86 1.95 -13.21 -0.42
N THR A 87 2.39 -12.78 0.77
CA THR A 87 1.98 -11.49 1.36
C THR A 87 2.94 -10.39 0.94
N ILE A 88 2.50 -9.47 0.08
CA ILE A 88 3.35 -8.36 -0.43
C ILE A 88 3.51 -7.25 0.62
N VAL A 89 2.48 -7.04 1.45
CA VAL A 89 2.38 -5.93 2.39
C VAL A 89 2.08 -6.45 3.79
N SER A 90 2.81 -5.95 4.78
CA SER A 90 2.55 -6.20 6.21
C SER A 90 2.09 -4.93 6.91
N VAL A 91 1.36 -5.07 8.02
CA VAL A 91 0.93 -3.94 8.86
C VAL A 91 1.72 -3.97 10.17
N GLU A 92 2.60 -2.98 10.37
CA GLU A 92 3.37 -2.82 11.61
C GLU A 92 3.05 -1.46 12.25
N LYS A 93 2.53 -1.46 13.49
CA LYS A 93 2.36 -0.25 14.33
C LYS A 93 1.82 0.95 13.54
N ASP A 94 0.70 0.77 12.84
CA ASP A 94 0.02 1.79 12.02
C ASP A 94 0.72 2.20 10.72
N MET A 95 1.61 1.35 10.20
CA MET A 95 2.24 1.54 8.90
C MET A 95 2.06 0.29 8.06
N PHE A 96 1.77 0.49 6.79
CA PHE A 96 1.97 -0.54 5.78
C PHE A 96 3.43 -0.57 5.39
N VAL A 97 4.03 -1.76 5.41
CA VAL A 97 5.44 -2.00 5.12
C VAL A 97 5.53 -3.05 4.02
N LEU A 98 6.24 -2.72 2.94
CA LEU A 98 6.55 -3.69 1.89
C LEU A 98 7.52 -4.73 2.44
N VAL A 99 7.24 -6.01 2.18
CA VAL A 99 8.16 -7.11 2.48
C VAL A 99 9.39 -7.01 1.58
N ASP A 100 10.56 -7.44 2.05
CA ASP A 100 11.82 -7.35 1.29
C ASP A 100 11.71 -8.05 -0.08
N ASP A 101 11.06 -9.20 -0.11
CA ASP A 101 10.83 -10.00 -1.32
C ASP A 101 9.57 -9.58 -2.08
N ALA A 102 8.97 -8.42 -1.79
CA ALA A 102 7.72 -7.96 -2.42
C ALA A 102 7.76 -8.03 -3.96
N MET A 103 8.91 -7.79 -4.58
CA MET A 103 9.09 -7.91 -6.04
C MET A 103 8.97 -9.34 -6.55
N LEU A 104 9.53 -10.31 -5.83
CA LEU A 104 9.42 -11.74 -6.14
C LEU A 104 7.99 -12.23 -5.90
N LEU A 105 7.34 -11.72 -4.85
CA LEU A 105 5.97 -12.06 -4.50
C LEU A 105 4.94 -11.53 -5.49
N ILE A 106 5.23 -10.47 -6.27
CA ILE A 106 4.33 -10.00 -7.33
C ILE A 106 4.32 -10.96 -8.52
N GLU A 107 5.47 -11.55 -8.86
CA GLU A 107 5.57 -12.57 -9.92
C GLU A 107 4.80 -13.84 -9.55
N GLU A 108 4.79 -14.19 -8.26
CA GLU A 108 4.02 -15.30 -7.70
C GLU A 108 2.52 -14.96 -7.47
N ALA A 109 2.20 -13.69 -7.21
CA ALA A 109 0.84 -13.20 -6.95
C ALA A 109 -0.02 -12.97 -8.20
N VAL A 110 0.34 -13.55 -9.35
CA VAL A 110 -0.51 -13.60 -10.56
C VAL A 110 -1.52 -14.77 -10.48
N PRO A 111 -2.56 -14.70 -9.62
CA PRO A 111 -3.78 -15.43 -9.93
C PRO A 111 -5.04 -14.58 -9.70
N ILE A 112 -5.12 -13.35 -10.24
CA ILE A 112 -6.46 -12.76 -10.48
C ILE A 112 -7.19 -13.60 -11.55
N ASN A 113 -6.44 -14.23 -12.47
CA ASN A 113 -6.98 -14.98 -13.61
C ASN A 113 -7.10 -16.50 -13.36
N ARG A 114 -6.70 -17.03 -12.20
CA ARG A 114 -6.63 -18.48 -11.92
C ARG A 114 -7.70 -18.98 -10.95
N LEU A 115 -8.77 -18.20 -10.79
CA LEU A 115 -9.91 -18.57 -9.96
C LEU A 115 -10.77 -19.59 -10.74
N GLU A 116 -10.43 -20.87 -10.64
CA GLU A 116 -11.25 -21.92 -11.25
C GLU A 116 -12.64 -21.93 -10.63
N VAL A 117 -13.64 -21.80 -11.51
CA VAL A 117 -15.06 -21.83 -11.22
C VAL A 117 -15.42 -23.16 -10.57
N GLY A 118 -15.70 -23.15 -9.28
CA GLY A 118 -16.29 -24.27 -8.59
C GLY A 118 -17.10 -23.83 -7.38
N ASP A 119 -18.21 -24.56 -7.15
CA ASP A 119 -19.15 -24.65 -6.02
C ASP A 119 -19.40 -23.41 -5.13
N VAL A 120 -20.68 -23.04 -5.03
CA VAL A 120 -21.19 -21.67 -5.24
C VAL A 120 -21.57 -20.92 -3.95
N GLY A 121 -21.42 -21.53 -2.76
CA GLY A 121 -21.88 -20.93 -1.49
C GLY A 121 -20.78 -20.24 -0.69
N GLU A 122 -20.09 -21.00 0.17
CA GLU A 122 -19.13 -20.48 1.16
C GLU A 122 -17.78 -20.07 0.56
N ARG A 123 -17.43 -20.60 -0.62
CA ARG A 123 -16.18 -20.24 -1.30
C ARG A 123 -16.16 -18.78 -1.73
N ASN A 124 -17.31 -18.22 -2.08
CA ASN A 124 -17.37 -16.91 -2.70
C ASN A 124 -17.00 -15.78 -1.73
N GLU A 125 -17.37 -15.86 -0.45
CA GLU A 125 -17.02 -14.83 0.53
C GLU A 125 -15.53 -14.83 0.88
N LYS A 126 -14.93 -16.01 1.06
CA LYS A 126 -13.48 -16.17 1.28
C LYS A 126 -12.67 -15.69 0.08
N LEU A 127 -13.11 -16.07 -1.13
CA LEU A 127 -12.49 -15.61 -2.37
C LEU A 127 -12.64 -14.10 -2.55
N LEU A 128 -13.81 -13.54 -2.26
CA LEU A 128 -14.05 -12.10 -2.35
C LEU A 128 -13.15 -11.34 -1.36
N THR A 129 -12.98 -11.87 -0.15
CA THR A 129 -12.08 -11.32 0.87
C THR A 129 -10.61 -11.41 0.43
N ASP A 130 -10.19 -12.51 -0.17
CA ASP A 130 -8.83 -12.67 -0.69
C ASP A 130 -8.55 -11.76 -1.89
N VAL A 131 -9.52 -11.63 -2.80
CA VAL A 131 -9.43 -10.70 -3.94
C VAL A 131 -9.40 -9.26 -3.43
N ALA A 132 -10.19 -8.93 -2.41
CA ALA A 132 -10.18 -7.62 -1.76
C ALA A 132 -8.84 -7.30 -1.09
N ARG A 133 -8.31 -8.27 -0.33
CA ARG A 133 -6.99 -8.17 0.28
C ARG A 133 -5.91 -7.94 -0.78
N ARG A 134 -5.87 -8.76 -1.83
CA ARG A 134 -4.88 -8.62 -2.93
C ARG A 134 -5.02 -7.29 -3.67
N ALA A 135 -6.25 -6.84 -3.94
CA ALA A 135 -6.48 -5.54 -4.57
C ALA A 135 -5.91 -4.39 -3.72
N LEU A 136 -6.07 -4.46 -2.40
CA LEU A 136 -5.50 -3.48 -1.47
C LEU A 136 -3.99 -3.60 -1.33
N GLU A 137 -3.42 -4.82 -1.33
CA GLU A 137 -1.96 -5.03 -1.36
C GLU A 137 -1.33 -4.37 -2.59
N VAL A 138 -1.93 -4.56 -3.76
CA VAL A 138 -1.49 -3.93 -5.02
C VAL A 138 -1.64 -2.42 -4.95
N PHE A 139 -2.74 -1.92 -4.41
CA PHE A 139 -2.94 -0.48 -4.23
C PHE A 139 -1.89 0.15 -3.31
N VAL A 140 -1.59 -0.48 -2.18
CA VAL A 140 -0.57 -0.01 -1.23
C VAL A 140 0.83 -0.06 -1.86
N LEU A 141 1.14 -1.12 -2.59
CA LEU A 141 2.37 -1.27 -3.35
C LEU A 141 2.53 -0.12 -4.35
N ASP A 142 1.52 0.13 -5.19
CA ASP A 142 1.52 1.21 -6.18
C ASP A 142 1.77 2.57 -5.51
N HIS A 143 1.04 2.83 -4.41
CA HIS A 143 1.19 4.07 -3.66
C HIS A 143 2.62 4.26 -3.11
N ILE A 144 3.18 3.24 -2.47
CA ILE A 144 4.54 3.31 -1.90
C ILE A 144 5.58 3.43 -3.01
N PHE A 145 5.39 2.69 -4.11
CA PHE A 145 6.29 2.71 -5.25
C PHE A 145 6.37 4.11 -5.86
N TYR A 146 5.22 4.68 -6.25
CA TYR A 146 5.18 5.97 -6.93
C TYR A 146 5.61 7.12 -6.03
N ASN A 147 5.16 7.14 -4.77
CA ASN A 147 5.35 8.32 -3.90
C ASN A 147 6.62 8.29 -3.06
N LYS A 148 7.26 7.12 -2.88
CA LYS A 148 8.51 7.01 -2.11
C LYS A 148 9.66 6.52 -2.97
N ILE A 149 9.50 5.33 -3.56
CA ILE A 149 10.62 4.63 -4.22
C ILE A 149 11.01 5.35 -5.50
N GLU A 150 10.06 5.66 -6.36
CA GLU A 150 10.31 6.32 -7.64
C GLU A 150 10.85 7.74 -7.45
N VAL A 151 10.32 8.48 -6.47
CA VAL A 151 10.82 9.82 -6.11
C VAL A 151 12.28 9.74 -5.67
N ALA A 152 12.61 8.89 -4.70
CA ALA A 152 13.97 8.73 -4.20
C ALA A 152 14.93 8.25 -5.31
N TYR A 153 14.48 7.38 -6.21
CA TYR A 153 15.26 6.93 -7.37
C TYR A 153 15.59 8.09 -8.33
N LYS A 154 14.59 8.91 -8.68
CA LYS A 154 14.78 10.10 -9.53
C LYS A 154 15.73 11.10 -8.88
N GLU A 155 15.59 11.34 -7.58
CA GLU A 155 16.48 12.21 -6.81
C GLU A 155 17.93 11.69 -6.80
N ALA A 156 18.13 10.38 -6.58
CA ALA A 156 19.47 9.79 -6.59
C ALA A 156 20.15 9.91 -7.97
N ILE A 157 19.39 9.73 -9.06
CA ILE A 157 19.90 9.97 -10.42
C ILE A 157 20.28 11.43 -10.62
N ALA A 158 19.41 12.36 -10.21
CA ALA A 158 19.66 13.79 -10.34
C ALA A 158 20.90 14.22 -9.56
N LEU A 159 21.07 13.71 -8.33
CA LEU A 159 22.22 13.98 -7.47
C LEU A 159 23.52 13.45 -8.09
N LYS A 160 23.53 12.20 -8.58
CA LYS A 160 24.69 11.62 -9.27
C LYS A 160 25.11 12.43 -10.49
N ARG A 161 24.13 12.96 -11.24
CA ARG A 161 24.40 13.84 -12.38
C ARG A 161 24.99 15.17 -11.96
N GLN A 162 24.50 15.76 -10.87
CA GLN A 162 25.02 17.03 -10.33
C GLN A 162 26.45 16.89 -9.82
N GLU A 163 26.78 15.81 -9.12
CA GLU A 163 28.14 15.53 -8.64
C GLU A 163 29.15 15.42 -9.80
N GLU A 164 28.77 14.77 -10.89
CA GLU A 164 29.62 14.66 -12.08
C GLU A 164 29.85 16.02 -12.75
N LEU A 165 28.81 16.87 -12.83
CA LEU A 165 28.95 18.24 -13.35
C LEU A 165 29.91 19.08 -12.49
N ILE A 166 29.78 19.01 -11.16
CA ILE A 166 30.66 19.70 -10.21
C ILE A 166 32.10 19.22 -10.38
N ARG A 167 32.31 17.91 -10.52
CA ARG A 167 33.64 17.31 -10.70
C ARG A 167 34.30 17.79 -12.01
N GLN A 168 33.53 17.86 -13.10
CA GLN A 168 34.01 18.35 -14.39
C GLN A 168 34.35 19.85 -14.33
N GLU A 169 33.54 20.66 -13.65
CA GLU A 169 33.79 22.08 -13.48
C GLU A 169 35.04 22.33 -12.63
N ALA A 170 35.20 21.62 -11.52
CA ALA A 170 36.38 21.73 -10.64
C ALA A 170 37.68 21.43 -11.41
N ASN A 171 37.69 20.37 -12.22
CA ASN A 171 38.82 20.02 -13.09
C ASN A 171 39.11 21.10 -14.13
N SER A 172 38.07 21.64 -14.76
CA SER A 172 38.19 22.72 -15.75
C SER A 172 38.70 24.02 -15.13
N ASN A 173 38.21 24.37 -13.95
CA ASN A 173 38.66 25.55 -13.20
C ASN A 173 40.11 25.40 -12.74
N ASN A 174 40.53 24.22 -12.29
CA ASN A 174 41.93 23.97 -11.93
C ASN A 174 42.85 24.13 -13.15
N LYS A 175 42.46 23.58 -14.31
CA LYS A 175 43.18 23.76 -15.59
C LYS A 175 43.26 25.22 -16.06
N ARG A 176 42.24 26.04 -15.77
CA ARG A 176 42.26 27.48 -16.04
C ARG A 176 43.22 28.23 -15.11
N ARG A 177 43.30 27.84 -13.84
CA ARG A 177 44.23 28.44 -12.86
C ARG A 177 45.68 28.15 -13.22
N THR A 178 46.01 26.91 -13.57
CA THR A 178 47.39 26.53 -13.96
C THR A 178 47.85 27.21 -15.25
N LYS A 179 46.96 27.38 -16.25
CA LYS A 179 47.28 28.13 -17.48
C LYS A 179 47.52 29.62 -17.25
N LYS A 180 46.89 30.22 -16.23
CA LYS A 180 47.11 31.63 -15.87
C LYS A 180 48.46 31.83 -15.19
N SER A 181 48.87 30.93 -14.30
CA SER A 181 50.16 31.05 -13.59
C SER A 181 51.35 30.91 -14.54
N THR A 182 51.27 30.04 -15.56
CA THR A 182 52.36 29.85 -16.55
C THR A 182 52.49 30.97 -17.59
N LYS A 183 51.52 31.89 -17.67
CA LYS A 183 51.50 32.98 -18.67
C LYS A 183 51.96 34.33 -18.10
N THR A 184 52.26 34.38 -16.80
CA THR A 184 52.64 35.58 -16.06
C THR A 184 54.10 35.53 -15.58
N THR A 185 54.88 34.60 -16.11
CA THR A 185 56.32 34.40 -15.90
C THR A 185 57.00 34.43 -17.26
#